data_AF-A0A969PSM7-F1
#
_entry.id   AF-A0A969PSM7-F1
#
_cell.length_a   1.000
_cell.length_b   1.000
_cell.length_c   1.000
_cell.angle_alpha   90.00
_cell.angle_beta   90.00
_cell.angle_gamma   90.00
#
_symmetry.space_group_name_H-M   'P 1'
#
loop_
_entity.id
_entity.type
_entity.pdbx_description
1 polymer ?
#
loop_
_entity_poly.entity_id
_entity_poly.type
_entity_poly.pdbx_seq_one_letter_code
_entity_poly.pdbx_strand_id
1 'polypeptide(L)'
;MRVGYQTKTPWFFSKSVPLQNDRHVVDIYHDILQGLGIQSPTPELKVTLPREDIDWAGSEQKRLEIKDSGYVLIYDREGRSQANDGGYPLEKWQKIVEDFRQKQPNLPIVLLQALGNNQWSAAMTASNPDLKLTNPSDVGKLAAIVAGANLLFMY
;
A
#
# COMPACT_ATOMS: atom_id res chain seq x y z
N MET A 1 -7.83 18.96 29.11
CA MET A 1 -6.68 19.57 28.40
C MET A 1 -6.87 19.33 26.92
N ARG A 2 -6.79 20.36 26.07
CA ARG A 2 -6.92 20.26 24.61
C ARG A 2 -5.61 20.70 23.96
N VAL A 3 -5.06 19.88 23.07
CA VAL A 3 -3.82 20.17 22.35
C VAL A 3 -4.14 20.30 20.87
N GLY A 4 -3.54 21.28 20.20
CA GLY A 4 -3.74 21.49 18.78
C GLY A 4 -2.65 22.34 18.16
N TYR A 5 -2.69 22.46 16.84
CA TYR A 5 -1.82 23.39 16.13
C TYR A 5 -2.22 24.84 16.40
N GLN A 6 -1.24 25.73 16.41
CA GLN A 6 -1.47 27.15 16.59
C GLN A 6 -2.34 27.69 15.44
N THR A 7 -3.52 28.19 15.79
CA THR A 7 -4.45 28.84 14.87
C THR A 7 -4.62 30.31 15.24
N LYS A 8 -5.39 31.05 14.43
CA LYS A 8 -5.82 32.43 14.74
C LYS A 8 -6.71 32.53 15.99
N THR A 9 -7.17 31.39 16.53
CA THR A 9 -8.08 31.31 17.68
C THR A 9 -7.45 30.45 18.81
N PRO A 10 -6.36 30.92 19.44
CA PRO A 10 -5.56 30.11 20.37
C PRO A 10 -6.32 29.71 21.65
N TRP A 11 -7.35 30.46 22.04
CA TRP A 11 -8.19 30.19 23.21
C TRP A 11 -8.98 28.86 23.17
N PHE A 12 -9.07 28.19 22.01
CA PHE A 12 -9.72 26.87 21.92
C PHE A 12 -8.83 25.73 22.44
N PHE A 13 -7.51 25.96 22.52
CA PHE A 13 -6.52 24.98 22.95
C PHE A 13 -5.91 25.35 24.29
N SER A 14 -5.76 24.37 25.17
CA SER A 14 -5.04 24.53 26.44
C SER A 14 -3.53 24.58 26.22
N LYS A 15 -3.05 23.97 25.13
CA LYS A 15 -1.66 24.00 24.67
C LYS A 15 -1.61 23.98 23.15
N SER A 16 -0.77 24.82 22.59
CA SER A 16 -0.63 24.97 21.14
C SER A 16 0.77 24.57 20.71
N VAL A 17 0.87 23.87 19.58
CA VAL A 17 2.14 23.49 18.95
C VAL A 17 2.28 24.29 17.64
N PRO A 18 3.47 24.83 17.29
CA PRO A 18 3.67 25.48 16.00
C PRO A 18 3.55 24.45 14.86
N LEU A 19 2.81 24.80 13.81
CA LEU A 19 2.68 23.96 12.61
C LEU A 19 3.89 24.19 11.69
N GLN A 20 4.64 23.13 11.38
CA GLN A 20 5.78 23.14 10.48
C GLN A 20 5.39 22.48 9.15
N ASN A 21 4.93 23.28 8.19
CA ASN A 21 4.38 22.81 6.91
C ASN A 21 5.44 22.23 5.94
N ASP A 22 6.71 22.45 6.23
CA ASP A 22 7.86 21.98 5.46
C ASP A 22 8.31 20.55 5.84
N ARG A 23 7.64 19.92 6.81
CA ARG A 23 7.93 18.55 7.25
C ARG A 23 7.07 17.50 6.57
N HIS A 24 7.54 16.26 6.63
CA HIS A 24 6.75 15.11 6.21
C HIS A 24 5.46 15.01 7.05
N VAL A 25 4.34 14.67 6.41
CA VAL A 25 3.01 14.72 7.03
C VAL A 25 2.89 13.86 8.30
N VAL A 26 3.61 12.73 8.37
CA VAL A 26 3.61 11.87 9.56
C VAL A 26 4.28 12.57 10.75
N ASP A 27 5.36 13.32 10.50
CA ASP A 27 6.01 14.12 11.52
C ASP A 27 5.12 15.27 11.97
N ILE A 28 4.38 15.88 11.03
CA ILE A 28 3.34 16.87 11.36
C ILE A 28 2.25 16.23 12.23
N TYR A 29 1.85 14.98 12.06
CA TYR A 29 0.89 14.39 13.00
C TYR A 29 1.52 14.07 14.36
N HIS A 30 2.78 13.64 14.39
CA HIS A 30 3.50 13.29 15.61
C HIS A 30 3.85 14.50 16.48
N ASP A 31 4.17 15.65 15.87
CA ASP A 31 4.57 16.88 16.57
C ASP A 31 3.47 17.42 17.51
N ILE A 32 2.19 17.06 17.30
CA ILE A 32 1.10 17.43 18.21
C ILE A 32 1.33 16.90 19.63
N LEU A 33 2.07 15.79 19.76
CA LEU A 33 2.40 15.17 21.04
C LEU A 33 3.38 16.02 21.87
N GLN A 34 4.09 16.97 21.24
CA GLN A 34 4.93 17.94 21.96
C GLN A 34 4.12 18.80 22.93
N GLY A 35 2.85 19.08 22.62
CA GLY A 35 1.95 19.75 23.56
C GLY A 35 1.70 18.92 24.83
N LEU A 36 1.86 17.60 24.78
CA LEU A 36 1.80 16.73 25.95
C LEU A 36 3.16 16.57 26.65
N GLY A 37 4.21 17.22 26.16
CA GLY A 37 5.58 17.07 26.67
C GLY A 37 6.31 15.85 26.13
N ILE A 38 5.77 15.18 25.11
CA ILE A 38 6.40 14.03 24.46
C ILE A 38 7.31 14.56 23.35
N GLN A 39 8.61 14.33 23.50
CA GLN A 39 9.65 14.81 22.56
C GLN A 39 10.38 13.65 21.87
N SER A 40 9.82 12.44 21.90
CA SER A 40 10.40 11.30 21.19
C SER A 40 10.34 11.52 19.68
N PRO A 41 11.26 10.96 18.90
CA PRO A 41 11.16 10.99 17.44
C PRO A 41 9.89 10.27 16.97
N THR A 42 9.45 10.59 15.75
CA THR A 42 8.36 9.88 15.08
C THR A 42 8.70 8.39 15.00
N PRO A 43 7.86 7.49 15.55
CA PRO A 43 8.13 6.06 15.48
C PRO A 43 8.03 5.56 14.04
N GLU A 44 8.71 4.45 13.76
CA GLU A 44 8.54 3.74 12.50
C GLU A 44 7.08 3.31 12.31
N LEU A 45 6.61 3.33 11.06
CA LEU A 45 5.29 2.85 10.71
C LEU A 45 5.16 1.36 11.04
N LYS A 46 4.20 1.02 11.91
CA LYS A 46 3.92 -0.35 12.32
C LYS A 46 2.42 -0.61 12.28
N VAL A 47 2.05 -1.79 11.82
CA VAL A 47 0.66 -2.28 11.83
C VAL A 47 0.67 -3.64 12.51
N THR A 48 -0.30 -3.87 13.39
CA THR A 48 -0.53 -5.19 14.00
C THR A 48 -1.63 -5.89 13.21
N LEU A 49 -1.36 -7.11 12.76
CA LEU A 49 -2.31 -7.89 11.99
C LEU A 49 -3.06 -8.87 12.89
N PRO A 50 -4.41 -8.88 12.85
CA PRO A 50 -5.21 -9.93 13.45
C PRO A 50 -4.83 -11.31 12.89
N ARG A 51 -4.90 -12.34 13.74
CA ARG A 51 -4.60 -13.72 13.33
C ARG A 51 -5.51 -14.19 12.19
N GLU A 52 -6.78 -13.79 12.22
CA GLU A 52 -7.76 -14.11 11.18
C GLU A 52 -7.37 -13.59 9.79
N ASP A 53 -6.76 -12.40 9.70
CA ASP A 53 -6.31 -11.82 8.44
C ASP A 53 -5.04 -12.52 7.92
N ILE A 54 -4.15 -12.94 8.83
CA ILE A 54 -2.97 -13.74 8.50
C ILE A 54 -3.39 -15.11 7.96
N ASP A 55 -4.31 -15.79 8.64
CA ASP A 55 -4.81 -17.10 8.25
C ASP A 55 -5.58 -17.02 6.91
N TRP A 56 -6.32 -15.93 6.70
CA TRP A 56 -6.95 -15.63 5.42
C TRP A 56 -5.90 -15.43 4.31
N ALA A 57 -4.87 -14.61 4.53
CA ALA A 57 -3.83 -14.36 3.54
C ALA A 57 -3.07 -15.64 3.18
N GLY A 58 -2.80 -16.52 4.16
CA GLY A 58 -2.21 -17.83 3.91
C GLY A 58 -3.11 -18.75 3.08
N SER A 59 -4.42 -18.69 3.29
CA SER A 59 -5.39 -19.43 2.46
C SER A 59 -5.47 -18.88 1.04
N GLU A 60 -5.41 -17.56 0.90
CA GLU A 60 -5.41 -16.87 -0.39
C GLU A 60 -4.14 -17.18 -1.19
N GLN A 61 -2.98 -17.21 -0.53
CA GLN A 61 -1.72 -17.65 -1.15
C GLN A 61 -1.81 -19.09 -1.67
N LYS A 62 -2.43 -20.01 -0.92
CA LYS A 62 -2.67 -21.38 -1.37
C LYS A 62 -3.63 -21.44 -2.56
N ARG A 63 -4.73 -20.66 -2.55
CA ARG A 63 -5.67 -20.55 -3.68
C ARG A 63 -4.95 -20.07 -4.95
N LEU A 64 -3.98 -19.18 -4.78
CA LEU A 64 -3.15 -18.64 -5.84
C LEU A 64 -1.95 -19.53 -6.17
N GLU A 65 -1.81 -20.72 -5.57
CA GLU A 65 -0.66 -21.62 -5.78
C GLU A 65 0.70 -20.94 -5.56
N ILE A 66 0.78 -20.01 -4.61
CA ILE A 66 2.02 -19.37 -4.19
C ILE A 66 2.71 -20.35 -3.24
N LYS A 67 3.93 -20.77 -3.61
CA LYS A 67 4.78 -21.63 -2.79
C LYS A 67 5.57 -20.79 -1.79
N ASP A 68 6.35 -21.44 -0.93
CA ASP A 68 7.19 -20.80 0.09
C ASP A 68 8.31 -19.88 -0.45
N SER A 69 8.42 -19.74 -1.78
CA SER A 69 9.36 -18.84 -2.45
C SER A 69 8.98 -17.36 -2.35
N GLY A 70 7.80 -17.05 -1.80
CA GLY A 70 7.28 -15.70 -1.74
C GLY A 70 6.77 -15.19 -3.10
N TYR A 71 6.46 -13.89 -3.22
CA TYR A 71 5.85 -13.30 -4.41
C TYR A 71 6.06 -11.79 -4.52
N VAL A 72 5.88 -11.28 -5.74
CA VAL A 72 5.81 -9.84 -6.05
C VAL A 72 4.35 -9.42 -6.11
N LEU A 73 3.99 -8.35 -5.42
CA LEU A 73 2.68 -7.73 -5.47
C LEU A 73 2.75 -6.47 -6.34
N ILE A 74 1.82 -6.32 -7.27
CA ILE A 74 1.71 -5.15 -8.14
C ILE A 74 0.34 -4.51 -7.95
N TYR A 75 0.34 -3.19 -7.77
CA TYR A 75 -0.87 -2.40 -7.59
C TYR A 75 -0.78 -1.09 -8.38
N ASP A 76 -1.70 -0.87 -9.31
CA ASP A 76 -1.93 0.46 -9.87
C ASP A 76 -3.18 1.06 -9.22
N ARG A 77 -3.03 2.19 -8.54
CA ARG A 77 -4.11 2.87 -7.82
C ARG A 77 -5.14 3.46 -8.77
N GLU A 78 -4.66 4.08 -9.84
CA GLU A 78 -5.52 4.79 -10.77
C GLU A 78 -6.19 3.85 -11.75
N GLY A 79 -5.59 2.68 -12.00
CA GLY A 79 -6.20 1.61 -12.77
C GLY A 79 -6.47 1.97 -14.22
N ARG A 80 -5.75 2.97 -14.74
CA ARG A 80 -6.01 3.55 -16.05
C ARG A 80 -5.33 2.69 -17.10
N SER A 81 -6.08 2.32 -18.13
CA SER A 81 -5.62 1.49 -19.24
C SER A 81 -5.08 2.30 -20.42
N GLN A 82 -5.12 3.64 -20.35
CA GLN A 82 -4.73 4.54 -21.45
C GLN A 82 -3.57 5.46 -21.06
N ALA A 83 -2.65 5.66 -22.01
CA ALA A 83 -1.37 6.35 -21.81
C ALA A 83 -1.47 7.87 -21.52
N ASN A 84 -2.62 8.51 -21.75
CA ASN A 84 -2.75 9.98 -21.70
C ASN A 84 -3.33 10.53 -20.39
N ASP A 85 -3.65 9.67 -19.42
CA ASP A 85 -4.34 10.10 -18.20
C ASP A 85 -3.41 10.34 -17.00
N GLY A 86 -2.09 10.45 -17.17
CA GLY A 86 -1.17 10.73 -16.05
C GLY A 86 -0.88 9.56 -15.09
N GLY A 87 -1.55 8.42 -15.30
CA GLY A 87 -1.25 7.13 -14.68
C GLY A 87 0.00 6.46 -15.27
N TYR A 88 0.51 5.40 -14.63
CA TYR A 88 1.63 4.65 -15.19
C TYR A 88 1.14 3.81 -16.38
N PRO A 89 1.77 3.93 -17.56
CA PRO A 89 1.25 3.28 -18.77
C PRO A 89 1.17 1.76 -18.64
N LEU A 90 0.08 1.17 -19.13
CA LEU A 90 -0.17 -0.27 -19.10
C LEU A 90 0.99 -1.06 -19.74
N GLU A 91 1.53 -0.58 -20.86
CA GLU A 91 2.62 -1.23 -21.59
C GLU A 91 3.90 -1.30 -20.74
N LYS A 92 4.11 -0.30 -19.87
CA LYS A 92 5.25 -0.32 -18.95
C LYS A 92 5.05 -1.31 -17.82
N TRP A 93 3.82 -1.47 -17.31
CA TRP A 93 3.51 -2.54 -16.35
C TRP A 93 3.71 -3.93 -16.95
N GLN A 94 3.27 -4.15 -18.19
CA GLN A 94 3.50 -5.41 -18.90
C GLN A 94 4.99 -5.70 -19.07
N LYS A 95 5.78 -4.68 -19.42
CA LYS A 95 7.24 -4.81 -19.50
C LYS A 95 7.89 -5.17 -18.15
N ILE A 96 7.42 -4.58 -17.04
CA ILE A 96 7.90 -4.96 -15.70
C ILE A 96 7.65 -6.45 -15.44
N VAL A 97 6.46 -6.95 -15.78
CA VAL A 97 6.12 -8.38 -15.64
C VAL A 97 7.03 -9.25 -16.50
N GLU A 98 7.28 -8.87 -17.76
CA GLU A 98 8.20 -9.58 -18.65
C GLU A 98 9.62 -9.63 -18.09
N ASP A 99 10.13 -8.51 -17.59
CA ASP A 99 11.47 -8.41 -16.99
C ASP A 99 11.61 -9.30 -15.74
N PHE A 100 10.57 -9.39 -14.90
CA PHE A 100 10.55 -10.31 -13.77
C PHE A 100 10.63 -11.76 -14.21
N ARG A 101 9.86 -12.13 -15.23
CA ARG A 101 9.85 -13.50 -15.75
C ARG A 101 11.17 -13.89 -16.39
N GLN A 102 11.81 -13.00 -17.13
CA GLN A 102 13.11 -13.28 -17.74
C GLN A 102 14.19 -13.55 -16.67
N LYS A 103 14.14 -12.84 -15.55
CA LYS A 103 15.12 -12.98 -14.46
C LYS A 103 14.80 -14.11 -13.50
N GLN A 104 13.52 -14.31 -13.19
CA GLN A 104 13.03 -15.28 -12.22
C GLN A 104 11.72 -15.92 -12.73
N PRO A 105 11.81 -16.91 -13.64
CA PRO A 105 10.63 -17.52 -14.29
C PRO A 105 9.63 -18.15 -13.32
N ASN A 106 10.10 -18.59 -12.15
CA ASN A 106 9.29 -19.26 -11.14
C ASN A 106 8.73 -18.30 -10.07
N LEU A 107 9.05 -17.00 -10.14
CA LEU A 107 8.59 -16.02 -9.16
C LEU A 107 7.10 -15.71 -9.41
N PRO A 108 6.21 -15.99 -8.45
CA PRO A 108 4.81 -15.62 -8.56
C PRO A 108 4.67 -14.09 -8.59
N ILE A 109 3.89 -13.59 -9.56
CA ILE A 109 3.50 -12.19 -9.65
C ILE A 109 2.00 -12.10 -9.41
N VAL A 110 1.62 -11.31 -8.41
CA VAL A 110 0.24 -11.12 -7.97
C VAL A 110 -0.19 -9.69 -8.26
N LEU A 111 -1.33 -9.54 -8.92
CA LEU A 111 -2.03 -8.28 -9.09
C LEU A 111 -3.01 -8.08 -7.96
N LEU A 112 -2.92 -6.91 -7.32
CA LEU A 112 -3.91 -6.46 -6.35
C LEU A 112 -5.05 -5.74 -7.07
N GLN A 113 -6.22 -6.35 -7.07
CA GLN A 113 -7.44 -5.76 -7.59
C GLN A 113 -8.17 -4.97 -6.50
N ALA A 114 -8.66 -3.79 -6.86
CA ALA A 114 -9.51 -2.93 -6.06
C ALA A 114 -10.55 -2.25 -6.97
N LEU A 115 -11.59 -1.66 -6.39
CA LEU A 115 -12.68 -1.01 -7.14
C LEU A 115 -12.20 0.00 -8.19
N GLY A 116 -11.06 0.67 -7.96
CA GLY A 116 -10.48 1.66 -8.86
C GLY A 116 -9.71 1.10 -10.05
N ASN A 117 -9.32 -0.19 -10.06
CA ASN A 117 -8.36 -0.71 -11.03
C ASN A 117 -8.77 -1.98 -11.78
N ASN A 118 -10.07 -2.29 -11.78
CA ASN A 118 -10.60 -3.47 -12.44
C ASN A 118 -10.21 -3.56 -13.93
N GLN A 119 -10.31 -2.45 -14.68
CA GLN A 119 -9.98 -2.44 -16.11
C GLN A 119 -8.50 -2.71 -16.38
N TRP A 120 -7.61 -2.07 -15.62
CA TRP A 120 -6.17 -2.32 -15.69
C TRP A 120 -5.84 -3.78 -15.34
N SER A 121 -6.40 -4.30 -14.25
CA SER A 121 -6.16 -5.69 -13.83
C SER A 121 -6.61 -6.69 -14.89
N ALA A 122 -7.76 -6.45 -15.54
CA ALA A 122 -8.26 -7.27 -16.64
C ALA A 122 -7.33 -7.21 -17.85
N ALA A 123 -6.87 -6.02 -18.25
CA ALA A 123 -5.95 -5.83 -19.38
C ALA A 123 -4.58 -6.48 -19.13
N MET A 124 -4.07 -6.39 -17.89
CA MET A 124 -2.85 -7.09 -17.46
C MET A 124 -3.00 -8.61 -17.58
N THR A 125 -4.08 -9.18 -17.03
CA THR A 125 -4.33 -10.63 -17.11
C THR A 125 -4.63 -11.12 -18.53
N ALA A 126 -5.25 -10.29 -19.38
CA ALA A 126 -5.53 -10.65 -20.76
C ALA A 126 -4.25 -10.82 -21.58
N SER A 127 -3.23 -10.01 -21.29
CA SER A 127 -1.92 -10.10 -21.95
C SER A 127 -1.00 -11.13 -21.28
N ASN A 128 -1.31 -11.54 -20.05
CA ASN A 128 -0.48 -12.36 -19.19
C ASN A 128 -1.33 -13.30 -18.32
N PRO A 129 -1.84 -14.41 -18.88
CA PRO A 129 -2.85 -15.25 -18.24
C PRO A 129 -2.37 -16.02 -17.01
N ASP A 130 -1.06 -16.12 -16.80
CA ASP A 130 -0.41 -16.70 -15.62
C ASP A 130 -0.29 -15.72 -14.44
N LEU A 131 -0.64 -14.44 -14.62
CA LEU A 131 -0.72 -13.49 -13.51
C LEU A 131 -1.81 -13.90 -12.53
N LYS A 132 -1.45 -13.91 -11.26
CA LYS A 132 -2.35 -14.24 -10.16
C LYS A 132 -3.12 -13.00 -9.75
N LEU A 133 -4.41 -13.12 -9.47
CA LEU A 133 -5.27 -12.00 -9.09
C LEU A 133 -5.83 -12.22 -7.69
N THR A 134 -5.71 -11.22 -6.82
CA THR A 134 -6.33 -11.20 -5.49
C THR A 134 -7.14 -9.92 -5.29
N ASN A 135 -8.21 -10.01 -4.52
CA ASN A 135 -9.10 -8.91 -4.19
C ASN A 135 -9.48 -9.00 -2.70
N PRO A 136 -8.62 -8.51 -1.80
CA PRO A 136 -8.89 -8.48 -0.36
C PRO A 136 -10.13 -7.63 -0.07
N SER A 137 -11.06 -8.15 0.74
CA SER A 137 -12.35 -7.49 1.00
C SER A 137 -12.26 -6.30 1.96
N ASP A 138 -11.16 -6.17 2.69
CA ASP A 138 -10.96 -5.18 3.74
C ASP A 138 -9.48 -4.85 3.92
N VAL A 139 -9.20 -3.82 4.73
CA VAL A 139 -7.85 -3.30 4.95
C VAL A 139 -6.95 -4.25 5.74
N GLY A 140 -7.51 -5.09 6.61
CA GLY A 140 -6.75 -6.04 7.43
C GLY A 140 -6.16 -7.15 6.55
N LYS A 141 -7.01 -7.74 5.71
CA LYS A 141 -6.62 -8.70 4.67
C LYS A 141 -5.65 -8.13 3.65
N LEU A 142 -5.86 -6.88 3.21
CA LEU A 142 -4.92 -6.18 2.34
C LEU A 142 -3.55 -6.06 3.00
N ALA A 143 -3.50 -5.60 4.26
CA ALA A 143 -2.25 -5.46 4.99
C ALA A 143 -1.55 -6.81 5.19
N ALA A 144 -2.31 -7.89 5.42
CA ALA A 144 -1.76 -9.24 5.52
C ALA A 144 -1.16 -9.76 4.20
N ILE A 145 -1.77 -9.44 3.05
CA ILE A 145 -1.19 -9.73 1.74
C ILE A 145 0.10 -8.92 1.53
N VAL A 146 0.07 -7.61 1.77
CA VAL A 146 1.28 -6.77 1.66
C VAL A 146 2.40 -7.28 2.57
N ALA A 147 2.10 -7.70 3.80
CA ALA A 147 3.07 -8.24 4.74
C ALA A 147 3.69 -9.58 4.29
N GLY A 148 2.97 -10.37 3.50
CA GLY A 148 3.48 -11.63 2.93
C GLY A 148 4.27 -11.46 1.64
N ALA A 149 4.22 -10.30 0.99
CA ALA A 149 4.93 -10.03 -0.26
C ALA A 149 6.41 -9.73 0.01
N ASN A 150 7.30 -10.18 -0.89
CA ASN A 150 8.72 -9.82 -0.82
C ASN A 150 8.98 -8.44 -1.38
N LEU A 151 8.12 -8.01 -2.30
CA LEU A 151 8.23 -6.75 -3.00
C LEU A 151 6.85 -6.27 -3.42
N LEU A 152 6.59 -4.99 -3.17
CA LEU A 152 5.41 -4.28 -3.62
C LEU A 152 5.83 -3.22 -4.64
N PHE A 153 5.31 -3.30 -5.86
CA PHE A 153 5.31 -2.17 -6.80
C PHE A 153 3.96 -1.51 -6.77
N MET A 154 3.97 -0.20 -6.54
CA MET A 154 2.76 0.60 -6.59
C MET A 154 2.98 1.93 -7.32
N TYR A 155 1.96 2.35 -8.06
CA TYR A 155 1.85 3.68 -8.66
C TYR A 155 0.45 4.23 -8.43
#